data_AF-A0A821ETY8-F1
#
_entry.id   AF-A0A821ETY8-F1
#
_cell.length_a   1.000
_cell.length_b   1.000
_cell.length_c   1.000
_cell.angle_alpha   90.00
_cell.angle_beta   90.00
_cell.angle_gamma   90.00
#
_symmetry.space_group_name_H-M   'P 1'
#
loop_
_entity.id
_entity.type
_entity.pdbx_description
1 polymer ?
#
loop_
_entity_poly.entity_id
_entity_poly.type
_entity_poly.pdbx_seq_one_letter_code
_entity_poly.pdbx_strand_id
1 'polypeptide(L)'
;MISYCPEIYSGAYQFCFDTMNGTQQIGYIRPIWLDKPTEVLPTRNEWLTCIRLPIKQDKQGDGLQRNFDDIQPILLLFLNRLRQIEIIHENNNRLVSICSQFTRIDHAQGQIIELQERTTQTATVMKQFWLVMKLSEVKCDVESTTIAIAYPLNPIDQCSSHQILSTQPLFAYLPLRSYGFRFILQADFEITASRQEILRDNRWNDWLKSEMIQLFPLTYERFQHLPTLLAQCKFDFHQTPTNPLTKIQTLKYFLKLIPTRNEIDPYFNIFVDKSIQCLMGIIRLPVFCHDDDDDDDEQHIDWVLPSQCVLIQCDEQILIKLGCHRLDFGDILKLIRTLYKQNDQVHSTKTTNIEQIAQWLLCIDYSLQQERERPGFNNDDDNDENEMTTMNELKQLKIIPLRHQSRLVSFDEFEERTILFPLDKSIKFEKHLKIILDDLPTIDNRLLDYIEDKYPRRIDSVKTLLTNLGLCDARNIRRIYSSHILPVINDDDDDDDEQHIDWVLPSQCVLIRDTF
;
A
#
# COMPACT_ATOMS: atom_id res chain seq x y z
N MET A 1 46.86 0.10 -8.05
CA MET A 1 47.85 0.58 -7.07
C MET A 1 48.36 1.95 -7.50
N ILE A 2 48.24 2.97 -6.64
CA ILE A 2 48.32 4.40 -7.04
C ILE A 2 49.64 5.11 -6.69
N SER A 3 50.47 4.52 -5.83
CA SER A 3 51.77 5.07 -5.43
C SER A 3 52.81 3.96 -5.27
N TYR A 4 54.09 4.24 -5.55
CA TYR A 4 55.22 3.33 -5.27
C TYR A 4 55.84 3.54 -3.88
N CYS A 5 55.65 4.74 -3.31
CA CYS A 5 56.26 5.14 -2.04
C CYS A 5 55.24 5.90 -1.16
N PRO A 6 54.19 5.23 -0.63
CA PRO A 6 53.30 5.85 0.35
C PRO A 6 54.06 6.21 1.63
N GLU A 7 53.84 7.42 2.12
CA GLU A 7 54.43 7.95 3.36
C GLU A 7 53.32 8.16 4.39
N ILE A 8 53.60 7.83 5.65
CA ILE A 8 52.65 7.91 6.76
C ILE A 8 53.28 8.72 7.88
N TYR A 9 52.56 9.74 8.35
CA TYR A 9 52.92 10.60 9.46
C TYR A 9 51.79 10.57 10.49
N SER A 10 52.01 10.06 11.70
CA SER A 10 50.98 9.96 12.74
C SER A 10 51.59 10.11 14.13
N GLY A 11 51.23 11.17 14.85
CA GLY A 11 51.89 11.49 16.11
C GLY A 11 53.41 11.50 15.94
N ALA A 12 54.15 10.77 16.79
CA ALA A 12 55.61 10.67 16.71
C ALA A 12 56.15 9.73 15.59
N TYR A 13 55.27 9.05 14.86
CA TYR A 13 55.67 8.07 13.85
C TYR A 13 55.72 8.69 12.46
N GLN A 14 56.83 8.45 11.75
CA GLN A 14 57.04 8.89 10.37
C GLN A 14 57.83 7.85 9.58
N PHE A 15 57.19 7.22 8.61
CA PHE A 15 57.79 6.13 7.82
C PHE A 15 57.14 6.03 6.44
N CYS A 16 57.80 5.35 5.51
CA CYS A 16 57.28 5.03 4.19
C CYS A 16 57.40 3.54 3.86
N PHE A 17 56.74 3.13 2.78
CA PHE A 17 56.92 1.82 2.17
C PHE A 17 57.42 1.98 0.75
N ASP A 18 58.57 1.42 0.40
CA ASP A 18 59.15 1.55 -0.94
C ASP A 18 59.08 0.22 -1.70
N THR A 19 58.58 0.27 -2.93
CA THR A 19 58.51 -0.89 -3.84
C THR A 19 59.48 -0.84 -5.02
N MET A 20 60.12 0.30 -5.26
CA MET A 20 60.99 0.51 -6.40
C MET A 20 62.45 0.18 -6.08
N ASN A 21 62.91 0.50 -4.88
CA ASN A 21 64.31 0.29 -4.49
C ASN A 21 64.57 -1.10 -3.85
N GLY A 22 63.69 -2.06 -4.12
CA GLY A 22 63.58 -3.35 -3.43
C GLY A 22 64.47 -4.48 -3.94
N THR A 23 65.72 -4.26 -4.37
CA THR A 23 66.64 -5.40 -4.66
C THR A 23 66.95 -6.24 -3.41
N GLN A 24 66.57 -5.80 -2.21
CA GLN A 24 66.69 -6.54 -0.94
C GLN A 24 65.37 -6.69 -0.17
N GLN A 25 64.22 -6.26 -0.70
CA GLN A 25 62.96 -6.19 0.07
C GLN A 25 61.77 -6.66 -0.76
N ILE A 26 61.17 -7.78 -0.35
CA ILE A 26 60.02 -8.39 -1.01
C ILE A 26 58.75 -7.67 -0.54
N GLY A 27 58.28 -6.68 -1.31
CA GLY A 27 56.95 -6.07 -1.17
C GLY A 27 56.79 -5.03 -0.05
N TYR A 28 55.55 -4.55 0.14
CA TYR A 28 55.14 -3.45 1.03
C TYR A 28 55.21 -3.75 2.54
N ILE A 29 55.85 -4.84 2.97
CA ILE A 29 55.67 -5.33 4.34
C ILE A 29 56.60 -4.62 5.35
N ARG A 30 57.73 -4.07 4.91
CA ARG A 30 58.72 -3.45 5.80
C ARG A 30 58.62 -1.91 5.77
N PRO A 31 58.28 -1.24 6.89
CA PRO A 31 58.32 0.22 6.98
C PRO A 31 59.77 0.72 7.04
N ILE A 32 60.03 1.85 6.40
CA ILE A 32 61.32 2.56 6.38
C ILE A 32 61.12 3.90 7.10
N TRP A 33 61.85 4.13 8.19
CA TRP A 33 61.76 5.37 8.96
C TRP A 33 62.24 6.58 8.15
N LEU A 34 61.50 7.68 8.25
CA LEU A 34 61.85 8.95 7.65
C LEU A 34 62.32 9.93 8.73
N ASP A 35 63.46 10.58 8.50
CA ASP A 35 63.94 11.64 9.41
C ASP A 35 63.14 12.94 9.21
N LYS A 36 62.75 13.22 7.96
CA LYS A 36 62.00 14.41 7.55
C LYS A 36 61.05 14.08 6.39
N PRO A 37 59.95 14.83 6.24
CA PRO A 37 59.08 14.71 5.08
C PRO A 37 59.80 15.03 3.77
N THR A 38 59.49 14.28 2.71
CA THR A 38 60.04 14.49 1.36
C THR A 38 59.59 15.83 0.75
N GLU A 39 58.40 16.31 1.13
CA GLU A 39 57.82 17.57 0.71
C GLU A 39 57.21 18.33 1.90
N VAL A 40 56.94 19.61 1.72
CA VAL A 40 56.25 20.42 2.73
C VAL A 40 54.84 19.89 2.93
N LEU A 41 54.55 19.43 4.14
CA LEU A 41 53.21 18.98 4.54
C LEU A 41 52.37 20.15 5.07
N PRO A 42 51.03 20.03 5.05
CA PRO A 42 50.15 20.96 5.76
C PRO A 42 50.54 21.11 7.23
N THR A 43 50.20 22.23 7.86
CA THR A 43 50.62 22.52 9.24
C THR A 43 50.18 21.39 10.17
N ARG A 44 51.08 20.83 10.99
CA ARG A 44 50.78 19.66 11.85
C ARG A 44 49.62 19.88 12.82
N ASN A 45 49.27 21.13 13.12
CA ASN A 45 48.12 21.46 13.96
C ASN A 45 46.77 21.19 13.27
N GLU A 46 46.76 20.89 11.98
CA GLU A 46 45.57 20.67 11.15
C GLU A 46 45.21 19.18 11.02
N TRP A 47 46.06 18.24 11.49
CA TRP A 47 45.84 16.80 11.32
C TRP A 47 46.52 15.93 12.38
N LEU A 48 45.87 14.81 12.75
CA LEU A 48 46.44 13.79 13.66
C LEU A 48 47.29 12.76 12.91
N THR A 49 46.82 12.37 11.72
CA THR A 49 47.47 11.41 10.83
C THR A 49 47.39 11.95 9.40
N CYS A 50 48.53 11.98 8.71
CA CYS A 50 48.66 12.32 7.31
C CYS A 50 49.20 11.10 6.54
N ILE A 51 48.50 10.73 5.47
CA ILE A 51 48.97 9.69 4.53
C ILE A 51 49.24 10.40 3.21
N ARG A 52 50.51 10.50 2.83
CA ARG A 52 50.92 11.09 1.55
C ARG A 52 51.13 9.98 0.53
N LEU A 53 50.44 10.11 -0.61
CA LEU A 53 50.46 9.13 -1.69
C LEU A 53 51.01 9.78 -2.96
N PRO A 54 52.33 9.73 -3.22
CA PRO A 54 52.90 10.19 -4.48
C PRO A 54 52.29 9.43 -5.67
N ILE A 55 51.48 10.10 -6.49
CA ILE A 55 50.71 9.45 -7.56
C ILE A 55 51.67 9.03 -8.68
N LYS A 56 51.59 7.77 -9.10
CA LYS A 56 52.37 7.26 -10.24
C LYS A 56 52.04 8.02 -11.52
N GLN A 57 53.04 8.30 -12.35
CA GLN A 57 52.87 9.06 -13.60
C GLN A 57 51.83 8.44 -14.55
N ASP A 58 51.75 7.11 -14.64
CA ASP A 58 50.76 6.37 -15.45
C ASP A 58 49.32 6.45 -14.91
N LYS A 59 49.14 6.96 -13.69
CA LYS A 59 47.86 7.17 -13.02
C LYS A 59 47.50 8.65 -12.85
N GLN A 60 48.37 9.56 -13.31
CA GLN A 60 48.08 10.99 -13.33
C GLN A 60 47.18 11.30 -14.54
N GLY A 61 45.98 11.81 -14.28
CA GLY A 61 45.03 12.21 -15.33
C GLY A 61 43.60 12.37 -14.80
N ASP A 62 42.69 12.77 -15.69
CA ASP A 62 41.29 13.08 -15.39
C ASP A 62 40.55 11.91 -14.71
N GLY A 63 40.95 10.67 -14.97
CA GLY A 63 40.35 9.49 -14.34
C GLY A 63 40.47 9.47 -12.81
N LEU A 64 41.54 10.05 -12.24
CA LEU A 64 41.67 10.15 -10.78
C LEU A 64 40.76 11.24 -10.22
N GLN A 65 40.64 12.38 -10.91
CA GLN A 65 39.75 13.46 -10.50
C GLN A 65 38.29 12.98 -10.49
N ARG A 66 37.86 12.29 -11.55
CA ARG A 66 36.51 11.69 -11.64
C ARG A 66 36.20 10.76 -10.47
N ASN A 67 37.16 9.94 -10.03
CA ASN A 67 36.96 9.06 -8.88
C ASN A 67 36.69 9.83 -7.56
N PHE A 68 37.23 11.04 -7.41
CA PHE A 68 36.95 11.90 -6.26
C PHE A 68 35.63 12.67 -6.44
N ASP A 69 35.29 13.05 -7.68
CA ASP A 69 34.00 13.66 -8.01
C ASP A 69 32.83 12.68 -7.77
N ASP A 70 33.06 11.37 -7.93
CA ASP A 70 32.08 10.31 -7.68
C ASP A 70 31.82 10.06 -6.18
N ILE A 71 32.58 10.68 -5.27
CA ILE A 71 32.36 10.54 -3.83
C ILE A 71 31.10 11.28 -3.43
N GLN A 72 30.14 10.55 -2.84
CA GLN A 72 28.85 11.10 -2.45
C GLN A 72 28.70 11.25 -0.93
N PRO A 73 27.93 12.24 -0.45
CA PRO A 73 27.65 12.44 0.98
C PRO A 73 27.07 11.20 1.68
N ILE A 74 26.39 10.34 0.91
CA ILE A 74 25.71 9.13 1.40
C ILE A 74 26.64 8.11 2.05
N LEU A 75 27.95 8.18 1.78
CA LEU A 75 28.96 7.37 2.46
C LEU A 75 28.98 7.60 3.98
N LEU A 76 28.61 8.80 4.45
CA LEU A 76 28.58 9.13 5.88
C LEU A 76 27.37 8.52 6.61
N LEU A 77 26.34 8.05 5.90
CA LEU A 77 25.02 7.72 6.44
C LEU A 77 25.05 6.66 7.57
N PHE A 78 25.92 5.66 7.45
CA PHE A 78 26.04 4.56 8.42
C PHE A 78 27.38 4.52 9.15
N LEU A 79 28.25 5.52 8.98
CA LEU A 79 29.51 5.59 9.70
C LEU A 79 29.28 5.99 11.16
N ASN A 80 29.94 5.33 12.10
CA ASN A 80 29.72 5.55 13.52
C ASN A 80 30.42 6.82 14.06
N ARG A 81 31.61 7.13 13.53
CA ARG A 81 32.48 8.20 14.05
C ARG A 81 32.77 9.31 13.05
N LEU A 82 32.91 8.98 11.77
CA LEU A 82 33.21 9.98 10.75
C LEU A 82 31.97 10.82 10.47
N ARG A 83 32.08 12.14 10.67
CA ARG A 83 30.98 13.10 10.49
C ARG A 83 31.18 14.05 9.33
N GLN A 84 32.41 14.20 8.86
CA GLN A 84 32.74 15.13 7.80
C GLN A 84 33.85 14.55 6.92
N ILE A 85 33.71 14.78 5.61
CA ILE A 85 34.75 14.53 4.60
C ILE A 85 34.93 15.85 3.84
N GLU A 86 36.18 16.25 3.66
CA GLU A 86 36.54 17.42 2.87
C GLU A 86 37.53 17.01 1.79
N ILE A 87 37.24 17.40 0.55
CA ILE A 87 38.05 17.11 -0.62
C ILE A 87 38.52 18.45 -1.18
N ILE A 88 39.82 18.68 -1.11
CA ILE A 88 40.44 19.93 -1.55
C ILE A 88 41.30 19.63 -2.77
N HIS A 89 40.96 20.27 -3.89
CA HIS A 89 41.74 20.25 -5.11
C HIS A 89 42.60 21.51 -5.19
N GLU A 90 43.87 21.36 -4.83
CA GLU A 90 44.89 22.39 -5.02
C GLU A 90 45.50 22.25 -6.42
N ASN A 91 45.27 23.25 -7.27
CA ASN A 91 45.83 23.27 -8.61
C ASN A 91 46.73 24.51 -8.72
N ASN A 92 48.05 24.30 -8.80
CA ASN A 92 49.04 25.39 -8.81
C ASN A 92 48.82 26.44 -9.94
N ASN A 93 48.07 26.08 -10.99
CA ASN A 93 47.75 26.97 -12.11
C ASN A 93 46.40 27.72 -11.97
N ARG A 94 45.57 27.42 -10.96
CA ARG A 94 44.30 28.13 -10.70
C ARG A 94 44.43 28.95 -9.41
N LEU A 95 43.98 30.21 -9.45
CA LEU A 95 44.00 31.12 -8.30
C LEU A 95 43.05 30.70 -7.16
N VAL A 96 42.17 29.72 -7.37
CA VAL A 96 41.14 29.29 -6.42
C VAL A 96 41.14 27.76 -6.33
N SER A 97 41.29 27.22 -5.12
CA SER A 97 41.11 25.80 -4.82
C SER A 97 39.63 25.42 -4.85
N ILE A 98 39.31 24.26 -5.43
CA ILE A 98 37.95 23.71 -5.38
C ILE A 98 37.87 22.85 -4.13
N CYS A 99 36.93 23.16 -3.24
CA CYS A 99 36.66 22.36 -2.05
C CYS A 99 35.23 21.84 -2.08
N SER A 100 35.09 20.53 -1.89
CA SER A 100 33.82 19.82 -1.70
C SER A 100 33.79 19.28 -0.27
N GLN A 101 32.80 19.69 0.51
CA GLN A 101 32.64 19.32 1.90
C GLN A 101 31.32 18.54 2.08
N PHE A 102 31.42 17.34 2.63
CA PHE A 102 30.30 16.49 2.99
C PHE A 102 30.18 16.43 4.51
N THR A 103 29.02 16.74 5.06
CA THR A 103 28.79 16.74 6.51
C THR A 103 27.55 15.94 6.86
N ARG A 104 27.60 15.19 7.96
CA ARG A 104 26.48 14.46 8.54
C ARG A 104 26.07 15.08 9.86
N ILE A 105 24.77 15.36 9.99
CA ILE A 105 24.12 15.87 11.19
C ILE A 105 23.03 14.89 11.60
N ASP A 106 23.07 14.46 12.86
CA ASP A 106 22.10 13.52 13.43
C ASP A 106 21.06 14.31 14.25
N HIS A 107 19.80 14.22 13.86
CA HIS A 107 18.64 14.81 14.53
C HIS A 107 17.81 13.73 15.23
N ALA A 108 16.95 14.13 16.18
CA ALA A 108 16.05 13.22 16.89
C ALA A 108 16.73 11.92 17.38
N GLN A 109 17.87 12.06 18.08
CA GLN A 109 18.67 10.94 18.59
C GLN A 109 19.17 9.97 17.50
N GLY A 110 19.40 10.48 16.27
CA GLY A 110 19.94 9.71 15.15
C GLY A 110 18.89 8.98 14.31
N GLN A 111 17.60 9.28 14.51
CA GLN A 111 16.51 8.77 13.67
C GLN A 111 16.38 9.53 12.35
N ILE A 112 16.69 10.82 12.36
CA ILE A 112 16.70 11.65 11.17
C ILE A 112 18.15 12.06 10.90
N ILE A 113 18.66 11.73 9.72
CA ILE A 113 20.02 12.08 9.32
C ILE A 113 19.96 13.09 8.18
N GLU A 114 20.60 14.24 8.40
CA GLU A 114 20.84 15.26 7.39
C GLU A 114 22.26 15.10 6.84
N LEU A 115 22.36 14.93 5.53
CA LEU A 115 23.60 14.94 4.78
C LEU A 115 23.68 16.24 3.99
N GLN A 116 24.74 17.00 4.19
CA GLN A 116 24.99 18.26 3.53
C GLN A 116 26.16 18.11 2.56
N GLU A 117 26.00 18.68 1.38
CA GLU A 117 27.07 18.85 0.39
C GLU A 117 27.24 20.33 0.10
N ARG A 118 28.47 20.81 0.28
CA ARG A 118 28.86 22.19 0.00
C ARG A 118 30.04 22.19 -0.93
N THR A 119 29.90 22.87 -2.07
CA THR A 119 30.97 23.03 -3.05
C THR A 119 31.29 24.51 -3.21
N THR A 120 32.56 24.88 -3.20
CA THR A 120 32.99 26.28 -3.32
C THR A 120 32.55 26.94 -4.64
N GLN A 121 32.22 26.15 -5.66
CA GLN A 121 31.80 26.63 -6.98
C GLN A 121 30.35 27.14 -7.01
N THR A 122 29.44 26.52 -6.26
CA THR A 122 28.00 26.75 -6.41
C THR A 122 27.40 27.63 -5.33
N ALA A 123 28.14 27.91 -4.24
CA ALA A 123 27.72 28.63 -3.02
C ALA A 123 26.45 28.08 -2.31
N THR A 124 25.69 27.20 -2.97
CA THR A 124 24.51 26.50 -2.50
C THR A 124 24.92 25.28 -1.69
N VAL A 125 24.20 25.02 -0.59
CA VAL A 125 24.33 23.79 0.20
C VAL A 125 23.21 22.85 -0.21
N MET A 126 23.57 21.71 -0.78
CA MET A 126 22.60 20.65 -1.08
C MET A 126 22.36 19.85 0.18
N LYS A 127 21.09 19.59 0.50
CA LYS A 127 20.68 18.86 1.70
C LYS A 127 19.88 17.62 1.34
N GLN A 128 20.28 16.48 1.90
CA GLN A 128 19.56 15.22 1.80
C GLN A 128 19.16 14.77 3.20
N PHE A 129 17.96 14.21 3.31
CA PHE A 129 17.38 13.83 4.58
C PHE A 129 16.90 12.39 4.53
N TRP A 130 17.19 11.67 5.62
CA TRP A 130 16.98 10.24 5.70
C TRP A 130 16.32 9.87 7.03
N LEU A 131 15.24 9.09 6.97
CA LEU A 131 14.70 8.40 8.13
C LEU A 131 15.43 7.07 8.30
N VAL A 132 16.13 6.89 9.40
CA VAL A 132 16.92 5.67 9.68
C VAL A 132 16.30 4.87 10.80
N MET A 133 15.91 3.64 10.47
CA MET A 133 15.42 2.63 11.39
C MET A 133 16.54 1.64 11.65
N LYS A 134 16.80 1.30 12.91
CA LYS A 134 17.87 0.39 13.31
C LYS A 134 17.33 -0.69 14.22
N LEU A 135 17.84 -1.90 14.04
CA LEU A 135 17.62 -3.05 14.90
C LEU A 135 19.01 -3.59 15.28
N SER A 136 19.26 -3.74 16.58
CA SER A 136 20.48 -4.36 17.07
C SER A 136 20.13 -5.73 17.60
N GLU A 137 20.63 -6.77 16.95
CA GLU A 137 20.33 -8.17 17.26
C GLU A 137 21.58 -8.93 17.68
N VAL A 138 21.37 -9.96 18.49
CA VAL A 138 22.40 -10.90 18.90
C VAL A 138 22.04 -12.28 18.35
N LYS A 139 22.96 -12.88 17.58
CA LYS A 139 22.82 -14.25 17.07
C LYS A 139 23.87 -15.13 17.74
N CYS A 140 23.61 -16.44 17.87
CA CYS A 140 24.41 -17.41 18.62
C CYS A 140 25.93 -17.52 18.29
N ASP A 141 26.47 -16.75 17.35
CA ASP A 141 27.89 -16.77 16.96
C ASP A 141 28.54 -15.37 16.84
N VAL A 142 27.81 -14.28 17.15
CA VAL A 142 28.28 -12.89 17.02
C VAL A 142 27.82 -12.06 18.22
N GLU A 143 28.71 -11.23 18.79
CA GLU A 143 28.41 -10.40 19.97
C GLU A 143 27.24 -9.43 19.76
N SER A 144 27.19 -8.78 18.60
CA SER A 144 26.05 -7.97 18.15
C SER A 144 26.19 -7.63 16.68
N THR A 145 25.07 -7.58 15.95
CA THR A 145 24.99 -6.99 14.61
C THR A 145 23.96 -5.87 14.59
N THR A 146 24.17 -4.87 13.74
CA THR A 146 23.22 -3.77 13.53
C THR A 146 22.72 -3.82 12.10
N ILE A 147 21.41 -3.98 12.01
CA ILE A 147 20.63 -3.94 10.78
C ILE A 147 19.97 -2.57 10.71
N ALA A 148 20.06 -1.89 9.56
CA ALA A 148 19.42 -0.61 9.38
C ALA A 148 18.72 -0.47 8.02
N ILE A 149 17.64 0.29 8.01
CA ILE A 149 16.96 0.76 6.80
C ILE A 149 16.96 2.28 6.81
N ALA A 150 17.38 2.90 5.71
CA ALA A 150 17.32 4.35 5.54
C ALA A 150 16.39 4.73 4.39
N TYR A 151 15.31 5.42 4.71
CA TYR A 151 14.33 5.93 3.75
C TYR A 151 14.66 7.37 3.37
N PRO A 152 14.78 7.68 2.06
CA PRO A 152 14.95 9.07 1.63
C PRO A 152 13.70 9.88 1.96
N LEU A 153 13.84 11.13 2.40
CA LEU A 153 12.71 11.99 2.76
C LEU A 153 12.51 13.15 1.79
N ASN A 154 13.54 13.57 1.05
CA ASN A 154 13.43 14.65 0.08
C ASN A 154 12.29 14.49 -0.95
N PRO A 155 11.96 13.29 -1.45
CA PRO A 155 10.88 13.14 -2.45
C PRO A 155 9.47 13.17 -1.85
N ILE A 156 9.31 13.27 -0.53
CA ILE A 156 8.00 13.12 0.14
C ILE A 156 6.99 14.20 -0.27
N ASP A 157 7.46 15.40 -0.56
CA ASP A 157 6.60 16.53 -0.97
C ASP A 157 6.18 16.45 -2.44
N GLN A 158 6.95 15.73 -3.27
CA GLN A 158 6.67 15.55 -4.69
C GLN A 158 5.68 14.41 -4.94
N CYS A 159 5.16 13.78 -3.88
CA CYS A 159 4.37 12.55 -3.95
C CYS A 159 2.99 12.71 -4.64
N SER A 160 2.62 13.94 -5.01
CA SER A 160 1.52 14.31 -5.91
C SER A 160 1.79 13.95 -7.38
N SER A 161 3.05 13.81 -7.79
CA SER A 161 3.44 13.40 -9.14
C SER A 161 3.58 11.87 -9.23
N HIS A 162 3.32 11.30 -10.41
CA HIS A 162 3.60 9.89 -10.73
C HIS A 162 5.11 9.58 -10.85
N GLN A 163 6.00 10.37 -10.22
CA GLN A 163 7.43 10.12 -10.29
C GLN A 163 7.79 8.81 -9.59
N ILE A 164 8.45 7.94 -10.35
CA ILE A 164 9.04 6.70 -9.88
C ILE A 164 10.24 7.08 -9.01
N LEU A 165 10.24 6.67 -7.75
CA LEU A 165 11.38 6.85 -6.84
C LEU A 165 12.58 6.06 -7.37
N SER A 166 13.76 6.70 -7.35
CA SER A 166 15.00 6.07 -7.80
C SER A 166 15.41 4.92 -6.87
N THR A 167 15.98 3.88 -7.48
CA THR A 167 16.52 2.76 -6.69
C THR A 167 17.77 3.18 -5.93
N GLN A 168 17.98 2.58 -4.77
CA GLN A 168 19.06 2.86 -3.85
C GLN A 168 20.03 1.66 -3.78
N PRO A 169 21.33 1.90 -3.60
CA PRO A 169 22.30 0.83 -3.42
C PRO A 169 22.11 0.13 -2.08
N LEU A 170 22.46 -1.16 -2.03
CA LEU A 170 22.55 -1.91 -0.78
C LEU A 170 23.91 -1.63 -0.13
N PHE A 171 23.97 -1.58 1.20
CA PHE A 171 25.18 -1.23 1.95
C PHE A 171 25.71 -2.41 2.78
N ALA A 172 27.02 -2.60 2.70
CA ALA A 172 27.81 -3.39 3.63
C ALA A 172 29.00 -2.54 4.09
N TYR A 173 28.72 -1.60 5.00
CA TYR A 173 29.53 -0.42 5.34
C TYR A 173 29.73 0.60 4.21
N LEU A 174 30.03 0.11 2.99
CA LEU A 174 30.12 0.89 1.77
C LEU A 174 28.98 0.49 0.80
N PRO A 175 28.62 1.38 -0.15
CA PRO A 175 27.64 1.06 -1.19
C PRO A 175 28.10 -0.11 -2.05
N LEU A 176 27.19 -1.05 -2.27
CA LEU A 176 27.25 -2.10 -3.28
C LEU A 176 26.33 -1.72 -4.44
N ARG A 177 26.06 -2.66 -5.36
CA ARG A 177 25.05 -2.44 -6.41
C ARG A 177 23.64 -2.27 -5.85
N SER A 178 22.76 -1.70 -6.67
CA SER A 178 21.31 -1.69 -6.42
C SER A 178 20.72 -3.08 -6.65
N TYR A 179 19.70 -3.41 -5.84
CA TYR A 179 18.88 -4.62 -5.94
C TYR A 179 17.40 -4.29 -6.19
N GLY A 180 17.09 -3.02 -6.53
CA GLY A 180 15.72 -2.57 -6.82
C GLY A 180 14.99 -1.87 -5.67
N PHE A 181 15.59 -1.79 -4.48
CA PHE A 181 14.99 -1.10 -3.34
C PHE A 181 14.94 0.42 -3.55
N ARG A 182 13.89 1.08 -3.04
CA ARG A 182 13.74 2.55 -3.04
C ARG A 182 14.25 3.21 -1.75
N PHE A 183 14.83 2.40 -0.88
CA PHE A 183 15.46 2.78 0.38
C PHE A 183 16.77 2.01 0.50
N ILE A 184 17.67 2.47 1.37
CA ILE A 184 18.94 1.80 1.59
C ILE A 184 18.77 0.73 2.66
N LEU A 185 19.20 -0.49 2.32
CA LEU A 185 19.41 -1.57 3.27
C LEU A 185 20.87 -1.58 3.70
N GLN A 186 21.13 -1.56 5.01
CA GLN A 186 22.45 -1.75 5.57
C GLN A 186 22.44 -2.93 6.55
N ALA A 187 23.40 -3.83 6.36
CA ALA A 187 23.81 -4.82 7.35
C ALA A 187 25.26 -5.24 7.08
N ASP A 188 25.82 -6.07 7.95
CA ASP A 188 27.09 -6.76 7.77
C ASP A 188 26.96 -7.97 6.85
N PHE A 189 26.44 -7.75 5.64
CA PHE A 189 26.34 -8.79 4.63
C PHE A 189 27.71 -9.38 4.28
N GLU A 190 27.78 -10.70 4.15
CA GLU A 190 28.90 -11.34 3.48
C GLU A 190 28.84 -11.04 1.98
N ILE A 191 29.98 -10.59 1.44
CA ILE A 191 30.12 -10.10 0.06
C ILE A 191 31.14 -10.92 -0.72
N THR A 192 31.03 -10.89 -2.04
CA THR A 192 32.01 -11.54 -2.93
C THR A 192 33.38 -10.84 -2.87
N ALA A 193 34.43 -11.51 -3.37
CA ALA A 193 35.79 -10.97 -3.37
C ALA A 193 35.93 -9.65 -4.17
N SER A 194 35.08 -9.42 -5.18
CA SER A 194 35.04 -8.16 -5.92
C SER A 194 34.44 -6.99 -5.11
N ARG A 195 33.76 -7.30 -3.99
CA ARG A 195 33.02 -6.36 -3.15
C ARG A 195 31.94 -5.56 -3.90
N GLN A 196 31.42 -6.13 -5.00
CA GLN A 196 30.33 -5.50 -5.77
C GLN A 196 28.96 -6.10 -5.43
N GLU A 197 28.93 -7.33 -4.96
CA GLU A 197 27.71 -8.10 -4.74
C GLU A 197 27.74 -8.87 -3.41
N ILE A 198 26.56 -9.20 -2.91
CA ILE A 198 26.39 -10.08 -1.75
C ILE A 198 26.67 -11.53 -2.15
N LEU A 199 27.21 -12.30 -1.22
CA LEU A 199 27.36 -13.74 -1.41
C LEU A 199 25.97 -14.40 -1.36
N ARG A 200 25.58 -15.04 -2.46
CA ARG A 200 24.34 -15.83 -2.55
C ARG A 200 24.55 -17.17 -1.81
N ASP A 201 23.44 -17.77 -1.37
CA ASP A 201 23.41 -19.07 -0.67
C ASP A 201 24.23 -19.10 0.64
N ASN A 202 24.19 -17.99 1.38
CA ASN A 202 24.88 -17.84 2.64
C ASN A 202 23.86 -17.73 3.81
N ARG A 203 24.03 -18.58 4.82
CA ARG A 203 23.14 -18.67 6.00
C ARG A 203 23.12 -17.40 6.85
N TRP A 204 24.22 -16.65 6.89
CA TRP A 204 24.30 -15.38 7.58
C TRP A 204 23.43 -14.34 6.87
N ASN A 205 23.62 -14.18 5.56
CA ASN A 205 22.82 -13.27 4.73
C ASN A 205 21.32 -13.62 4.72
N ASP A 206 20.98 -14.91 4.70
CA ASP A 206 19.58 -15.37 4.79
C ASP A 206 18.93 -15.00 6.13
N TRP A 207 19.69 -15.14 7.21
CA TRP A 207 19.23 -14.73 8.53
C TRP A 207 19.09 -13.22 8.64
N LEU A 208 20.06 -12.43 8.15
CA LEU A 208 19.93 -10.96 8.10
C LEU A 208 18.67 -10.52 7.37
N LYS A 209 18.38 -11.11 6.20
CA LYS A 209 17.13 -10.86 5.48
C LYS A 209 15.90 -11.20 6.31
N SER A 210 15.93 -12.27 7.11
CA SER A 210 14.79 -12.63 7.95
C SER A 210 14.57 -11.64 9.11
N GLU A 211 15.64 -11.13 9.71
CA GLU A 211 15.53 -10.15 10.80
C GLU A 211 15.13 -8.76 10.30
N MET A 212 15.57 -8.38 9.09
CA MET A 212 15.19 -7.11 8.46
C MET A 212 13.68 -6.92 8.32
N ILE A 213 12.90 -8.01 8.23
CA ILE A 213 11.44 -7.97 8.12
C ILE A 213 10.81 -7.28 9.34
N GLN A 214 11.40 -7.46 10.52
CA GLN A 214 10.91 -6.88 11.78
C GLN A 214 10.95 -5.34 11.79
N LEU A 215 11.77 -4.73 10.92
CA LEU A 215 11.85 -3.28 10.80
C LEU A 215 10.63 -2.64 10.12
N PHE A 216 9.84 -3.40 9.35
CA PHE A 216 8.70 -2.82 8.61
C PHE A 216 7.55 -2.33 9.50
N PRO A 217 7.07 -3.10 10.49
CA PRO A 217 6.08 -2.60 11.44
C PRO A 217 6.55 -1.35 12.20
N LEU A 218 7.80 -1.35 12.66
CA LEU A 218 8.42 -0.20 13.35
C LEU A 218 8.53 1.02 12.42
N THR A 219 8.85 0.78 11.15
CA THR A 219 8.90 1.80 10.13
C THR A 219 7.51 2.40 9.90
N TYR A 220 6.48 1.56 9.75
CA TYR A 220 5.10 2.03 9.55
C TYR A 220 4.65 2.95 10.70
N GLU A 221 4.83 2.51 11.95
CA GLU A 221 4.54 3.32 13.14
C GLU A 221 5.29 4.65 13.09
N ARG A 222 6.57 4.62 12.72
CA ARG A 222 7.39 5.83 12.60
C ARG A 222 6.88 6.78 11.52
N PHE A 223 6.44 6.26 10.37
CA PHE A 223 5.86 7.08 9.29
C PHE A 223 4.55 7.75 9.73
N GLN A 224 3.74 7.11 10.59
CA GLN A 224 2.53 7.74 11.15
C GLN A 224 2.84 8.97 12.03
N HIS A 225 4.01 8.98 12.68
CA HIS A 225 4.48 10.07 13.53
C HIS A 225 5.52 10.98 12.84
N LEU A 226 5.84 10.72 11.57
CA LEU A 226 6.85 11.45 10.82
C LEU A 226 6.56 12.96 10.70
N PRO A 227 5.31 13.43 10.49
CA PRO A 227 5.03 14.87 10.45
C PRO A 227 5.46 15.60 11.73
N THR A 228 5.15 14.99 12.88
CA THR A 228 5.52 15.53 14.20
C THR A 228 7.04 15.52 14.38
N LEU A 229 7.71 14.45 13.95
CA LEU A 229 9.16 14.31 14.05
C LEU A 229 9.89 15.37 13.21
N LEU A 230 9.42 15.61 11.98
CA LEU A 230 9.99 16.61 11.07
C LEU A 230 9.76 18.04 11.58
N ALA A 231 8.57 18.31 12.13
CA ALA A 231 8.27 19.61 12.73
C ALA A 231 9.21 19.94 13.90
N GLN A 232 9.53 18.96 14.77
CA GLN A 232 10.50 19.13 15.86
C GLN A 232 11.92 19.44 15.35
N CYS A 233 12.28 18.88 14.20
CA CYS A 233 13.59 19.07 13.59
C CYS A 233 13.71 20.38 12.79
N LYS A 234 12.67 21.25 12.79
CA LYS A 234 12.62 22.51 12.02
C LYS A 234 12.98 22.31 10.55
N PHE A 235 12.41 21.27 9.95
CA PHE A 235 12.64 20.93 8.56
C PHE A 235 11.94 21.93 7.63
N ASP A 236 12.73 22.72 6.91
CA ASP A 236 12.26 23.46 5.75
C ASP A 236 12.52 22.61 4.50
N PHE A 237 11.53 21.84 4.10
CA PHE A 237 11.45 21.41 2.70
C PHE A 237 11.37 22.69 1.86
N HIS A 238 12.07 22.74 0.72
CA HIS A 238 12.11 23.94 -0.12
C HIS A 238 10.72 24.28 -0.71
N GLN A 239 9.81 24.87 0.07
CA GLN A 239 8.85 25.95 -0.23
C GLN A 239 7.70 26.05 0.80
N THR A 240 7.53 27.28 1.28
CA THR A 240 6.38 27.90 1.98
C THR A 240 5.78 27.24 3.24
N PRO A 241 5.63 28.00 4.35
CA PRO A 241 5.08 27.53 5.64
C PRO A 241 3.56 27.22 5.62
N THR A 242 2.95 27.04 4.45
CA THR A 242 1.49 27.07 4.26
C THR A 242 0.84 25.70 4.17
N ASN A 243 1.57 24.58 4.15
CA ASN A 243 0.95 23.26 4.26
C ASN A 243 1.87 22.22 4.92
N PRO A 244 1.69 21.89 6.22
CA PRO A 244 2.47 20.86 6.87
C PRO A 244 2.18 19.48 6.26
N LEU A 245 3.22 18.64 6.19
CA LEU A 245 3.13 17.27 5.71
C LEU A 245 2.03 16.50 6.47
N THR A 246 1.04 15.95 5.77
CA THR A 246 -0.08 15.25 6.42
C THR A 246 0.23 13.77 6.64
N LYS A 247 -0.46 13.14 7.61
CA LYS A 247 -0.36 11.69 7.83
C LYS A 247 -0.69 10.88 6.57
N ILE A 248 -1.65 11.35 5.77
CA ILE A 248 -2.03 10.73 4.49
C ILE A 248 -0.88 10.78 3.50
N GLN A 249 -0.21 11.93 3.35
CA GLN A 249 0.96 12.07 2.48
C GLN A 249 2.10 11.14 2.91
N THR A 250 2.38 11.06 4.21
CA THR A 250 3.41 10.16 4.74
C THR A 250 3.07 8.69 4.51
N LEU A 251 1.80 8.31 4.67
CA LEU A 251 1.35 6.95 4.38
C LEU A 251 1.50 6.63 2.89
N LYS A 252 1.00 7.51 2.01
CA LYS A 252 1.11 7.34 0.56
C LYS A 252 2.57 7.17 0.13
N TYR A 253 3.47 7.95 0.72
CA TYR A 253 4.90 7.85 0.47
C TYR A 253 5.49 6.52 0.97
N PHE A 254 5.19 6.11 2.21
CA PHE A 254 5.61 4.82 2.75
C PHE A 254 5.16 3.66 1.85
N LEU A 255 3.91 3.69 1.39
CA LEU A 255 3.38 2.65 0.50
C LEU A 255 4.11 2.59 -0.85
N LYS A 256 4.54 3.74 -1.40
CA LYS A 256 5.38 3.78 -2.63
C LYS A 256 6.77 3.18 -2.43
N LEU A 257 7.30 3.19 -1.21
CA LEU A 257 8.60 2.63 -0.86
C LEU A 257 8.58 1.11 -0.73
N ILE A 258 7.40 0.49 -0.55
CA ILE A 258 7.27 -0.97 -0.45
C ILE A 258 7.70 -1.61 -1.78
N PRO A 259 8.69 -2.53 -1.75
CA PRO A 259 9.20 -3.18 -2.95
C PRO A 259 8.20 -4.18 -3.54
N THR A 260 8.30 -4.44 -4.84
CA THR A 260 7.50 -5.44 -5.55
C THR A 260 8.41 -6.48 -6.21
N ARG A 261 7.94 -7.74 -6.34
CA ARG A 261 8.73 -8.83 -6.96
C ARG A 261 9.25 -8.51 -8.36
N ASN A 262 8.53 -7.67 -9.11
CA ASN A 262 8.90 -7.29 -10.48
C ASN A 262 10.02 -6.25 -10.52
N GLU A 263 10.20 -5.46 -9.46
CA GLU A 263 11.17 -4.37 -9.40
C GLU A 263 12.49 -4.79 -8.72
N ILE A 264 12.48 -5.88 -7.94
CA ILE A 264 13.63 -6.30 -7.13
C ILE A 264 14.36 -7.53 -7.66
N ASP A 265 15.63 -7.69 -7.27
CA ASP A 265 16.38 -8.93 -7.53
C ASP A 265 15.65 -10.14 -6.89
N PRO A 266 15.43 -11.25 -7.63
CA PRO A 266 14.68 -12.42 -7.15
C PRO A 266 15.18 -13.00 -5.83
N TYR A 267 16.46 -12.77 -5.50
CA TYR A 267 17.05 -13.16 -4.22
C TYR A 267 16.32 -12.60 -2.99
N PHE A 268 15.61 -11.48 -3.14
CA PHE A 268 14.86 -10.82 -2.08
C PHE A 268 13.33 -11.08 -2.14
N ASN A 269 12.84 -11.94 -3.04
CA ASN A 269 11.40 -12.20 -3.17
C ASN A 269 10.75 -12.68 -1.86
N ILE A 270 11.40 -13.62 -1.15
CA ILE A 270 10.91 -14.12 0.15
C ILE A 270 10.85 -13.00 1.19
N PHE A 271 11.85 -12.11 1.18
CA PHE A 271 11.88 -10.96 2.07
C PHE A 271 10.70 -10.03 1.79
N VAL A 272 10.39 -9.77 0.51
CA VAL A 272 9.24 -8.95 0.12
C VAL A 272 7.93 -9.58 0.56
N ASP A 273 7.74 -10.87 0.29
CA ASP A 273 6.51 -11.58 0.66
C ASP A 273 6.25 -11.51 2.17
N LYS A 274 7.27 -11.80 2.97
CA LYS A 274 7.16 -11.74 4.43
C LYS A 274 7.00 -10.32 4.95
N SER A 275 7.64 -9.33 4.32
CA SER A 275 7.46 -7.91 4.69
C SER A 275 6.02 -7.46 4.46
N ILE A 276 5.42 -7.84 3.33
CA ILE A 276 4.00 -7.58 3.05
C ILE A 276 3.12 -8.29 4.08
N GLN A 277 3.37 -9.57 4.36
CA GLN A 277 2.63 -10.33 5.38
C GLN A 277 2.69 -9.67 6.78
N CYS A 278 3.85 -9.16 7.20
CA CYS A 278 3.99 -8.46 8.47
C CYS A 278 3.21 -7.14 8.52
N LEU A 279 2.97 -6.51 7.36
CA LEU A 279 2.19 -5.29 7.27
C LEU A 279 0.67 -5.56 7.21
N MET A 280 0.26 -6.76 6.76
CA MET A 280 -1.14 -7.17 6.77
C MET A 280 -1.68 -7.17 8.20
N GLY A 281 -2.82 -6.50 8.41
CA GLY A 281 -3.44 -6.37 9.72
C GLY A 281 -2.86 -5.26 10.62
N ILE A 282 -1.77 -4.60 10.21
CA ILE A 282 -1.21 -3.44 10.92
C ILE A 282 -1.50 -2.14 10.16
N ILE A 283 -1.35 -2.17 8.83
CA ILE A 283 -1.64 -1.00 8.01
C ILE A 283 -3.11 -0.62 8.19
N ARG A 284 -3.32 0.66 8.52
CA ARG A 284 -4.61 1.33 8.49
C ARG A 284 -4.63 2.37 7.38
N LEU A 285 -5.73 2.42 6.65
CA LEU A 285 -5.96 3.36 5.56
C LEU A 285 -7.00 4.41 6.00
N PRO A 286 -6.86 5.67 5.54
CA PRO A 286 -7.79 6.74 5.88
C PRO A 286 -9.10 6.58 5.11
N VAL A 287 -10.23 6.66 5.81
CA VAL A 287 -11.59 6.69 5.27
C VAL A 287 -12.23 8.00 5.71
N PHE A 288 -12.81 8.73 4.76
CA PHE A 288 -13.56 9.95 5.05
C PHE A 288 -14.96 9.56 5.54
N CYS A 289 -15.30 9.99 6.75
CA CYS A 289 -16.64 9.93 7.29
C CYS A 289 -17.28 11.30 7.07
N HIS A 290 -18.35 11.35 6.28
CA HIS A 290 -19.28 12.46 6.34
C HIS A 290 -20.16 12.22 7.57
N ASP A 291 -20.33 13.18 8.45
CA ASP A 291 -21.38 13.17 9.46
C ASP A 291 -22.47 14.11 8.93
N ASP A 292 -23.70 13.59 8.75
CA ASP A 292 -24.79 14.35 8.11
C ASP A 292 -25.49 15.32 9.09
N ASP A 293 -25.03 15.40 10.35
CA ASP A 293 -25.74 16.05 11.46
C ASP A 293 -25.04 17.30 12.04
N ASP A 294 -23.86 17.69 11.57
CA ASP A 294 -23.16 18.89 12.03
C ASP A 294 -23.05 19.93 10.90
N ASP A 295 -23.53 21.15 11.15
CA ASP A 295 -23.44 22.33 10.25
C ASP A 295 -21.98 22.80 10.00
N ASP A 296 -20.99 22.09 10.55
CA ASP A 296 -19.57 22.28 10.30
C ASP A 296 -19.09 21.17 9.34
N ASP A 297 -18.67 21.55 8.13
CA ASP A 297 -18.08 20.69 7.08
C ASP A 297 -16.73 20.01 7.51
N GLU A 298 -16.56 19.63 8.78
CA GLU A 298 -15.37 18.94 9.28
C GLU A 298 -15.43 17.45 8.89
N GLN A 299 -14.87 17.13 7.71
CA GLN A 299 -14.65 15.75 7.29
C GLN A 299 -13.78 15.00 8.31
N HIS A 300 -14.38 14.11 9.09
CA HIS A 300 -13.65 13.25 10.01
C HIS A 300 -12.95 12.12 9.25
N ILE A 301 -11.68 11.83 9.59
CA ILE A 301 -10.90 10.75 8.96
C ILE A 301 -10.74 9.60 9.95
N ASP A 302 -11.38 8.48 9.65
CA ASP A 302 -11.19 7.23 10.37
C ASP A 302 -10.06 6.40 9.76
N TRP A 303 -9.25 5.77 10.61
CA TRP A 303 -8.17 4.90 10.19
C TRP A 303 -8.58 3.46 10.41
N VAL A 304 -8.94 2.76 9.34
CA VAL A 304 -9.47 1.39 9.41
C VAL A 304 -8.56 0.41 8.68
N LEU A 305 -8.70 -0.88 8.97
CA LEU A 305 -7.94 -1.93 8.27
C LEU A 305 -8.37 -2.02 6.80
N PRO A 306 -7.47 -2.43 5.86
CA PRO A 306 -7.84 -2.67 4.47
C PRO A 306 -9.08 -3.53 4.27
N SER A 307 -9.31 -4.52 5.15
CA SER A 307 -10.50 -5.39 5.11
C SER A 307 -11.81 -4.68 5.49
N GLN A 308 -11.73 -3.51 6.12
CA GLN A 308 -12.86 -2.66 6.52
C GLN A 308 -13.03 -1.48 5.56
N CYS A 309 -12.11 -1.28 4.63
CA CYS A 309 -12.13 -0.19 3.66
C CYS A 309 -13.15 -0.50 2.57
N VAL A 310 -14.33 0.10 2.65
CA VAL A 310 -15.33 0.08 1.57
C VAL A 310 -15.26 1.36 0.73
N LEU A 311 -14.54 2.41 1.13
CA LEU A 311 -14.58 3.70 0.42
C LEU A 311 -13.22 4.41 0.45
N ILE A 312 -12.24 3.92 -0.31
CA ILE A 312 -10.98 4.66 -0.46
C ILE A 312 -10.66 4.87 -1.94
N GLN A 313 -10.66 6.14 -2.35
CA GLN A 313 -9.89 6.60 -3.51
C GLN A 313 -8.40 6.51 -3.16
N CYS A 314 -7.84 5.30 -3.20
CA CYS A 314 -6.41 5.07 -3.16
C CYS A 314 -5.91 4.80 -4.58
N ASP A 315 -4.63 5.03 -4.80
CA ASP A 315 -3.97 4.65 -6.05
C ASP A 315 -4.07 3.11 -6.19
N GLU A 316 -4.80 2.64 -7.21
CA GLU A 316 -5.08 1.22 -7.46
C GLU A 316 -3.79 0.39 -7.52
N GLN A 317 -2.69 0.98 -8.03
CA GLN A 317 -1.39 0.32 -8.07
C GLN A 317 -0.84 0.02 -6.67
N ILE A 318 -1.10 0.88 -5.69
CA ILE A 318 -0.64 0.70 -4.32
C ILE A 318 -1.42 -0.45 -3.64
N LEU A 319 -2.72 -0.51 -3.86
CA LEU A 319 -3.57 -1.58 -3.32
C LEU A 319 -3.15 -2.95 -3.89
N ILE A 320 -2.92 -3.04 -5.20
CA ILE A 320 -2.40 -4.26 -5.84
C ILE A 320 -1.07 -4.70 -5.22
N LYS A 321 -0.17 -3.75 -4.93
CA LYS A 321 1.13 -4.04 -4.29
C LYS A 321 1.00 -4.59 -2.88
N LEU A 322 -0.03 -4.18 -2.14
CA LEU A 322 -0.34 -4.71 -0.80
C LEU A 322 -1.00 -6.09 -0.84
N GLY A 323 -1.15 -6.69 -2.02
CA GLY A 323 -1.85 -7.96 -2.20
C GLY A 323 -3.38 -7.82 -2.16
N CYS A 324 -3.90 -6.58 -2.24
CA CYS A 324 -5.32 -6.36 -2.42
C CYS A 324 -5.66 -6.59 -3.89
N HIS A 325 -6.36 -7.68 -4.16
CA HIS A 325 -6.97 -7.90 -5.46
C HIS A 325 -8.30 -7.17 -5.51
N ARG A 326 -8.50 -6.36 -6.56
CA ARG A 326 -9.83 -5.86 -6.88
C ARG A 326 -10.66 -7.06 -7.31
N LEU A 327 -11.74 -7.31 -6.59
CA LEU A 327 -12.70 -8.33 -6.98
C LEU A 327 -13.64 -7.67 -7.98
N ASP A 328 -13.65 -8.17 -9.21
CA ASP A 328 -14.69 -7.83 -10.18
C ASP A 328 -16.00 -8.54 -9.82
N PHE A 329 -17.09 -8.14 -10.47
CA PHE A 329 -18.38 -8.78 -10.23
C PHE A 329 -18.33 -10.30 -10.47
N GLY A 330 -17.57 -10.75 -11.47
CA GLY A 330 -17.40 -12.17 -11.79
C GLY A 330 -16.72 -12.96 -10.68
N ASP A 331 -15.72 -12.39 -10.01
CA ASP A 331 -14.99 -12.99 -8.90
C ASP A 331 -15.83 -13.00 -7.62
N ILE A 332 -16.62 -11.95 -7.37
CA ILE A 332 -17.61 -11.92 -6.30
C ILE A 332 -18.68 -13.00 -6.53
N LEU A 333 -19.18 -13.14 -7.76
CA LEU A 333 -20.12 -14.20 -8.12
C LEU A 333 -19.53 -15.60 -7.89
N LYS A 334 -18.27 -15.84 -8.28
CA LYS A 334 -17.58 -17.11 -8.03
C LYS A 334 -17.44 -17.35 -6.52
N LEU A 335 -17.11 -16.33 -5.74
CA LEU A 335 -17.03 -16.39 -4.28
C LEU A 335 -18.39 -16.73 -3.66
N ILE A 336 -19.45 -16.04 -4.06
CA ILE A 336 -20.82 -16.33 -3.62
C ILE A 336 -21.20 -17.75 -4.01
N ARG A 337 -20.95 -18.19 -5.25
CA ARG A 337 -21.23 -19.56 -5.72
C ARG A 337 -20.44 -20.63 -4.96
N THR A 338 -19.18 -20.36 -4.62
CA THR A 338 -18.35 -21.31 -3.86
C THR A 338 -18.77 -21.38 -2.41
N LEU A 339 -19.06 -20.25 -1.76
CA LEU A 339 -19.67 -20.22 -0.42
C LEU A 339 -21.03 -20.91 -0.41
N TYR A 340 -21.82 -20.72 -1.46
CA TYR A 340 -23.11 -21.39 -1.66
C TYR A 340 -22.95 -22.91 -1.80
N LYS A 341 -22.00 -23.38 -2.61
CA LYS A 341 -21.68 -24.82 -2.80
C LYS A 341 -21.01 -25.47 -1.59
N GLN A 342 -20.28 -24.73 -0.77
CA GLN A 342 -19.69 -25.27 0.47
C GLN A 342 -20.75 -25.50 1.57
N ASN A 343 -21.86 -24.76 1.51
CA ASN A 343 -22.98 -24.87 2.43
C ASN A 343 -24.06 -25.89 1.99
N ASP A 344 -23.80 -26.75 1.00
CA ASP A 344 -24.76 -27.69 0.39
C ASP A 344 -25.20 -28.87 1.29
N GLN A 345 -25.00 -28.77 2.61
CA GLN A 345 -25.59 -29.68 3.58
C GLN A 345 -26.52 -28.92 4.51
N VAL A 346 -27.83 -29.02 4.21
CA VAL A 346 -28.99 -28.56 5.00
C VAL A 346 -29.45 -27.12 4.71
N HIS A 347 -30.30 -26.98 3.70
CA HIS A 347 -30.97 -25.73 3.33
C HIS A 347 -32.18 -25.43 4.23
N SER A 348 -32.00 -24.50 5.17
CA SER A 348 -33.06 -23.85 5.96
C SER A 348 -32.66 -22.38 6.19
N THR A 349 -33.60 -21.44 6.26
CA THR A 349 -33.37 -20.04 6.75
C THR A 349 -32.77 -19.97 8.16
N LYS A 350 -32.57 -21.12 8.81
CA LYS A 350 -31.85 -21.29 10.07
C LYS A 350 -30.33 -21.45 9.93
N THR A 351 -29.79 -21.82 8.76
CA THR A 351 -28.36 -22.18 8.60
C THR A 351 -27.54 -21.13 7.83
N THR A 352 -28.10 -20.46 6.83
CA THR A 352 -27.51 -19.25 6.22
C THR A 352 -28.03 -18.00 6.93
N ASN A 353 -27.17 -17.31 7.69
CA ASN A 353 -27.54 -16.09 8.38
C ASN A 353 -27.97 -15.02 7.37
N ILE A 354 -29.14 -14.42 7.58
CA ILE A 354 -29.65 -13.28 6.78
C ILE A 354 -28.60 -12.16 6.68
N GLU A 355 -27.76 -12.02 7.70
CA GLU A 355 -26.61 -11.10 7.75
C GLU A 355 -25.58 -11.37 6.65
N GLN A 356 -25.29 -12.64 6.33
CA GLN A 356 -24.35 -13.00 5.27
C GLN A 356 -24.92 -12.65 3.89
N ILE A 357 -26.23 -12.86 3.70
CA ILE A 357 -26.92 -12.48 2.46
C ILE A 357 -26.92 -10.96 2.30
N ALA A 358 -27.16 -10.21 3.38
CA ALA A 358 -27.05 -8.76 3.37
C ALA A 358 -25.64 -8.28 2.99
N GLN A 359 -24.60 -8.91 3.56
CA GLN A 359 -23.21 -8.61 3.21
C GLN A 359 -22.91 -8.92 1.73
N TRP A 360 -23.43 -10.02 1.18
CA TRP A 360 -23.27 -10.33 -0.24
C TRP A 360 -23.93 -9.28 -1.13
N LEU A 361 -25.17 -8.87 -0.84
CA LEU A 361 -25.87 -7.82 -1.60
C LEU A 361 -25.12 -6.49 -1.56
N LEU A 362 -24.53 -6.13 -0.41
CA LEU A 362 -23.69 -4.94 -0.28
C LEU A 362 -22.40 -5.05 -1.12
N CYS A 363 -21.74 -6.20 -1.15
CA CYS A 363 -20.56 -6.42 -2.00
C CYS A 363 -20.90 -6.34 -3.49
N ILE A 364 -22.06 -6.87 -3.89
CA ILE A 364 -22.56 -6.84 -5.27
C ILE A 364 -22.88 -5.40 -5.70
N ASP A 365 -23.68 -4.68 -4.92
CA ASP A 365 -24.01 -3.26 -5.14
C ASP A 365 -22.74 -2.42 -5.31
N TYR A 366 -21.76 -2.66 -4.44
CA TYR A 366 -20.50 -1.93 -4.45
C TYR A 366 -19.67 -2.21 -5.71
N SER A 367 -19.54 -3.47 -6.11
CA SER A 367 -18.79 -3.85 -7.31
C SER A 367 -19.37 -3.22 -8.57
N LEU A 368 -20.69 -3.24 -8.71
CA LEU A 368 -21.38 -2.66 -9.86
C LEU A 368 -21.20 -1.15 -9.93
N GLN A 369 -21.28 -0.43 -8.80
CA GLN A 369 -21.00 1.01 -8.77
C GLN A 369 -19.56 1.33 -9.18
N GLN A 370 -18.59 0.59 -8.65
CA GLN A 370 -17.18 0.82 -9.00
C GLN A 370 -16.86 0.52 -10.48
N GLU A 371 -17.54 -0.46 -11.08
CA GLU A 371 -17.41 -0.74 -12.51
C GLU A 371 -17.99 0.42 -13.34
N ARG A 372 -19.17 0.92 -12.98
CA ARG A 372 -19.82 2.06 -13.65
C ARG A 372 -19.04 3.37 -13.55
N GLU A 373 -18.34 3.59 -12.44
CA GLU A 373 -17.48 4.78 -12.21
C GLU A 373 -16.11 4.69 -12.91
N ARG A 374 -15.81 3.58 -13.60
CA ARG A 374 -14.52 3.38 -14.26
C ARG A 374 -14.33 4.40 -15.40
N PRO A 375 -13.19 5.10 -15.48
CA PRO A 375 -12.91 5.99 -16.60
C PRO A 375 -12.84 5.18 -17.91
N GLY A 376 -13.78 5.45 -18.82
CA GLY A 376 -13.95 4.73 -20.09
C GLY A 376 -15.19 3.82 -20.17
N PHE A 377 -15.93 3.62 -19.06
CA PHE A 377 -17.10 2.73 -19.02
C PHE A 377 -18.22 3.13 -20.01
N ASN A 378 -18.47 4.44 -20.17
CA ASN A 378 -19.57 4.99 -20.97
C ASN A 378 -19.39 4.90 -22.50
N ASN A 379 -18.32 4.28 -23.02
CA ASN A 379 -17.97 4.36 -24.44
C ASN A 379 -17.96 3.02 -25.21
N ASP A 380 -18.23 1.88 -24.56
CA ASP A 380 -18.13 0.55 -25.21
C ASP A 380 -19.43 -0.27 -25.04
N ASP A 381 -20.06 -0.64 -26.17
CA ASP A 381 -21.24 -1.56 -26.22
C ASP A 381 -20.96 -2.92 -25.54
N ASP A 382 -19.69 -3.33 -25.46
CA ASP A 382 -19.25 -4.57 -24.80
C ASP A 382 -19.45 -4.53 -23.27
N ASN A 383 -19.48 -3.34 -22.63
CA ASN A 383 -19.68 -3.24 -21.18
C ASN A 383 -21.15 -3.44 -20.80
N ASP A 384 -22.10 -2.95 -21.61
CA ASP A 384 -23.53 -3.16 -21.40
C ASP A 384 -23.92 -4.63 -21.58
N GLU A 385 -23.32 -5.35 -22.54
CA GLU A 385 -23.50 -6.80 -22.68
C GLU A 385 -22.94 -7.58 -21.48
N ASN A 386 -21.78 -7.17 -20.95
CA ASN A 386 -21.20 -7.77 -19.76
C ASN A 386 -22.04 -7.49 -18.49
N GLU A 387 -22.58 -6.29 -18.32
CA GLU A 387 -23.48 -5.97 -17.21
C GLU A 387 -24.81 -6.74 -17.32
N MET A 388 -25.35 -6.88 -18.53
CA MET A 388 -26.59 -7.64 -18.77
C MET A 388 -26.40 -9.15 -18.50
N THR A 389 -25.30 -9.74 -18.97
CA THR A 389 -24.99 -11.16 -18.73
C THR A 389 -24.74 -11.45 -17.25
N THR A 390 -24.01 -10.57 -16.58
CA THR A 390 -23.73 -10.68 -15.14
C THR A 390 -24.99 -10.51 -14.27
N MET A 391 -25.89 -9.59 -14.62
CA MET A 391 -27.17 -9.45 -13.94
C MET A 391 -28.08 -10.66 -14.13
N ASN A 392 -28.09 -11.27 -15.33
CA ASN A 392 -28.80 -12.52 -15.57
C ASN A 392 -28.21 -13.68 -14.74
N GLU A 393 -26.88 -13.74 -14.59
CA GLU A 393 -26.23 -14.72 -13.72
C GLU A 393 -26.62 -14.54 -12.24
N LEU A 394 -26.83 -13.30 -11.78
CA LEU A 394 -27.30 -13.01 -10.42
C LEU A 394 -28.77 -13.40 -10.23
N LYS A 395 -29.62 -13.15 -11.22
CA LYS A 395 -31.05 -13.55 -11.20
C LYS A 395 -31.23 -15.06 -11.02
N GLN A 396 -30.30 -15.86 -11.54
CA GLN A 396 -30.31 -17.33 -11.41
C GLN A 396 -29.87 -17.83 -10.02
N LEU A 397 -29.26 -17.00 -9.18
CA LEU A 397 -28.79 -17.42 -7.86
C LEU A 397 -29.94 -17.49 -6.86
N LYS A 398 -30.02 -18.58 -6.11
CA LYS A 398 -31.01 -18.77 -5.03
C LYS A 398 -30.59 -18.06 -3.75
N ILE A 399 -30.58 -16.72 -3.78
CA ILE A 399 -30.07 -15.88 -2.67
C ILE A 399 -31.16 -15.09 -1.94
N ILE A 400 -32.42 -15.16 -2.38
CA ILE A 400 -33.51 -14.34 -1.84
C ILE A 400 -34.17 -15.05 -0.65
N PRO A 401 -34.15 -14.46 0.55
CA PRO A 401 -34.90 -14.97 1.69
C PRO A 401 -36.36 -14.48 1.66
N LEU A 402 -37.32 -15.41 1.61
CA LEU A 402 -38.75 -15.09 1.70
C LEU A 402 -39.28 -15.26 3.13
N ARG A 403 -40.20 -14.39 3.53
CA ARG A 403 -40.73 -14.28 4.90
C ARG A 403 -41.30 -15.58 5.51
N HIS A 404 -41.91 -16.44 4.69
CA HIS A 404 -42.59 -17.67 5.13
C HIS A 404 -41.99 -18.96 4.55
N GLN A 405 -40.85 -18.87 3.87
CA GLN A 405 -40.18 -20.04 3.31
C GLN A 405 -38.84 -20.25 3.97
N SER A 406 -38.56 -21.50 4.37
CA SER A 406 -37.24 -21.87 4.88
C SER A 406 -36.21 -22.06 3.76
N ARG A 407 -36.58 -21.88 2.50
CA ARG A 407 -35.74 -22.09 1.33
C ARG A 407 -35.45 -20.75 0.68
N LEU A 408 -34.19 -20.55 0.27
CA LEU A 408 -33.82 -19.40 -0.56
C LEU A 408 -34.29 -19.62 -2.00
N VAL A 409 -34.71 -18.53 -2.64
CA VAL A 409 -35.25 -18.55 -3.99
C VAL A 409 -34.41 -17.68 -4.93
N SER A 410 -34.41 -18.02 -6.22
CA SER A 410 -33.82 -17.20 -7.28
C SER A 410 -34.87 -16.26 -7.87
N PHE A 411 -34.42 -15.17 -8.48
CA PHE A 411 -35.32 -14.26 -9.18
C PHE A 411 -35.99 -14.96 -10.36
N ASP A 412 -35.28 -15.86 -11.07
CA ASP A 412 -35.83 -16.61 -12.20
C ASP A 412 -36.80 -17.75 -11.81
N GLU A 413 -36.86 -18.15 -10.53
CA GLU A 413 -37.84 -19.17 -10.09
C GLU A 413 -39.27 -18.60 -10.09
N PHE A 414 -39.39 -17.27 -10.12
CA PHE A 414 -40.62 -16.54 -10.28
C PHE A 414 -40.53 -15.73 -11.59
N GLU A 415 -41.61 -15.60 -12.36
CA GLU A 415 -41.59 -14.67 -13.50
C GLU A 415 -41.29 -13.24 -12.97
N GLU A 416 -40.66 -12.38 -13.78
CA GLU A 416 -39.94 -11.12 -13.41
C GLU A 416 -40.67 -10.09 -12.50
N ARG A 417 -41.87 -10.39 -11.98
CA ARG A 417 -42.73 -9.48 -11.22
C ARG A 417 -43.42 -10.09 -10.00
N THR A 418 -43.04 -11.28 -9.52
CA THR A 418 -43.79 -11.93 -8.43
C THR A 418 -43.27 -11.61 -7.02
N ILE A 419 -41.97 -11.30 -6.85
CA ILE A 419 -41.39 -11.07 -5.51
C ILE A 419 -41.54 -9.61 -5.08
N LEU A 420 -42.05 -9.41 -3.87
CA LEU A 420 -42.42 -8.09 -3.36
C LEU A 420 -41.51 -7.62 -2.22
N PHE A 421 -41.31 -6.30 -2.14
CA PHE A 421 -40.77 -5.68 -0.93
C PHE A 421 -41.68 -5.90 0.28
N PRO A 422 -41.12 -5.90 1.51
CA PRO A 422 -41.89 -5.90 2.74
C PRO A 422 -43.02 -4.87 2.75
N LEU A 423 -44.20 -5.31 3.19
CA LEU A 423 -45.35 -4.43 3.39
C LEU A 423 -45.08 -3.41 4.50
N ASP A 424 -45.45 -2.15 4.24
CA ASP A 424 -45.34 -1.07 5.22
C ASP A 424 -46.23 -1.36 6.44
N LYS A 425 -45.60 -1.52 7.60
CA LYS A 425 -46.24 -1.80 8.89
C LYS A 425 -47.15 -0.65 9.36
N SER A 426 -47.00 0.55 8.79
CA SER A 426 -47.81 1.73 9.12
C SER A 426 -49.23 1.66 8.54
N ILE A 427 -49.44 0.82 7.53
CA ILE A 427 -50.71 0.71 6.82
C ILE A 427 -51.61 -0.33 7.52
N LYS A 428 -52.74 0.12 8.06
CA LYS A 428 -53.77 -0.78 8.61
C LYS A 428 -54.56 -1.40 7.46
N PHE A 429 -54.44 -2.72 7.30
CA PHE A 429 -55.24 -3.51 6.38
C PHE A 429 -56.44 -4.13 7.10
N GLU A 430 -57.53 -4.35 6.37
CA GLU A 430 -58.71 -5.05 6.89
C GLU A 430 -58.37 -6.53 7.17
N LYS A 431 -59.12 -7.19 8.06
CA LYS A 431 -58.76 -8.54 8.54
C LYS A 431 -58.69 -9.60 7.43
N HIS A 432 -59.54 -9.50 6.41
CA HIS A 432 -59.57 -10.44 5.28
C HIS A 432 -58.39 -10.22 4.32
N LEU A 433 -57.99 -8.96 4.12
CA LEU A 433 -56.79 -8.57 3.39
C LEU A 433 -55.52 -9.14 4.02
N LYS A 434 -55.46 -9.19 5.36
CA LYS A 434 -54.29 -9.69 6.08
C LYS A 434 -53.93 -11.15 5.75
N ILE A 435 -54.94 -11.99 5.49
CA ILE A 435 -54.73 -13.40 5.14
C ILE A 435 -54.09 -13.52 3.75
N ILE A 436 -54.61 -12.77 2.78
CA ILE A 436 -54.08 -12.73 1.40
C ILE A 436 -52.67 -12.13 1.37
N LEU A 437 -52.41 -11.11 2.21
CA LEU A 437 -51.10 -10.46 2.32
C LEU A 437 -50.04 -11.33 2.98
N ASP A 438 -50.43 -12.25 3.88
CA ASP A 438 -49.51 -13.21 4.50
C ASP A 438 -49.10 -14.32 3.51
N ASP A 439 -49.90 -14.58 2.46
CA ASP A 439 -49.60 -15.55 1.40
C ASP A 439 -48.72 -14.99 0.25
N LEU A 440 -48.45 -13.68 0.23
CA LEU A 440 -47.62 -13.05 -0.80
C LEU A 440 -46.12 -13.34 -0.58
N PRO A 441 -45.37 -13.66 -1.65
CA PRO A 441 -43.92 -13.87 -1.58
C PRO A 441 -43.19 -12.53 -1.36
N THR A 442 -43.05 -12.17 -0.09
CA THR A 442 -42.32 -10.98 0.37
C THR A 442 -40.93 -11.35 0.89
N ILE A 443 -39.96 -10.47 0.68
CA ILE A 443 -38.62 -10.62 1.29
C ILE A 443 -38.73 -10.61 2.81
N ASP A 444 -37.89 -11.38 3.49
CA ASP A 444 -37.77 -11.32 4.95
C ASP A 444 -37.30 -9.92 5.41
N ASN A 445 -38.12 -9.27 6.24
CA ASN A 445 -37.88 -7.93 6.78
C ASN A 445 -36.49 -7.80 7.43
N ARG A 446 -35.98 -8.88 8.05
CA ARG A 446 -34.68 -8.88 8.74
C ARG A 446 -33.51 -8.54 7.81
N LEU A 447 -33.65 -8.79 6.51
CA LEU A 447 -32.60 -8.47 5.52
C LEU A 447 -32.44 -6.96 5.37
N LEU A 448 -33.55 -6.26 5.17
CA LEU A 448 -33.54 -4.80 5.02
C LEU A 448 -33.29 -4.12 6.35
N ASP A 449 -33.89 -4.62 7.45
CA ASP A 449 -33.67 -4.11 8.81
C ASP A 449 -32.16 -4.17 9.17
N TYR A 450 -31.44 -5.24 8.80
CA TYR A 450 -29.99 -5.36 9.05
C TYR A 450 -29.16 -4.35 8.24
N ILE A 451 -29.51 -4.14 6.97
CA ILE A 451 -28.79 -3.17 6.11
C ILE A 451 -29.08 -1.74 6.58
N GLU A 452 -30.31 -1.45 6.96
CA GLU A 452 -30.73 -0.14 7.48
C GLU A 452 -30.03 0.18 8.81
N ASP A 453 -29.92 -0.78 9.72
CA ASP A 453 -29.24 -0.61 11.02
C ASP A 453 -27.72 -0.45 10.90
N LYS A 454 -27.06 -1.26 10.04
CA LYS A 454 -25.59 -1.25 9.92
C LYS A 454 -25.02 -0.33 8.85
N TYR A 455 -25.78 -0.09 7.77
CA TYR A 455 -25.32 0.62 6.57
C TYR A 455 -26.43 1.53 6.00
N PRO A 456 -26.97 2.49 6.79
CA PRO A 456 -28.15 3.28 6.44
C PRO A 456 -28.02 4.01 5.11
N ARG A 457 -26.82 4.52 4.79
CA ARG A 457 -26.55 5.25 3.53
C ARG A 457 -26.69 4.41 2.26
N ARG A 458 -26.70 3.09 2.37
CA ARG A 458 -26.68 2.17 1.22
C ARG A 458 -28.02 1.49 0.99
N ILE A 459 -28.99 1.67 1.88
CA ILE A 459 -30.29 1.00 1.80
C ILE A 459 -31.00 1.33 0.48
N ASP A 460 -30.93 2.58 0.01
CA ASP A 460 -31.60 3.00 -1.23
C ASP A 460 -30.91 2.49 -2.49
N SER A 461 -29.57 2.38 -2.45
CA SER A 461 -28.83 1.75 -3.55
C SER A 461 -29.13 0.27 -3.64
N VAL A 462 -29.15 -0.44 -2.51
CA VAL A 462 -29.51 -1.87 -2.46
C VAL A 462 -30.97 -2.07 -2.86
N LYS A 463 -31.91 -1.20 -2.46
CA LYS A 463 -33.30 -1.24 -2.95
C LYS A 463 -33.35 -1.04 -4.47
N THR A 464 -32.53 -0.16 -5.03
CA THR A 464 -32.44 0.06 -6.48
C THR A 464 -31.88 -1.18 -7.19
N LEU A 465 -30.83 -1.81 -6.66
CA LEU A 465 -30.27 -3.07 -7.13
C LEU A 465 -31.35 -4.17 -7.14
N LEU A 466 -32.05 -4.34 -6.02
CA LEU A 466 -33.13 -5.30 -5.86
C LEU A 466 -34.28 -5.04 -6.85
N THR A 467 -34.63 -3.78 -7.07
CA THR A 467 -35.62 -3.39 -8.09
C THR A 467 -35.15 -3.75 -9.50
N ASN A 468 -33.88 -3.50 -9.83
CA ASN A 468 -33.28 -3.88 -11.12
C ASN A 468 -33.23 -5.40 -11.33
N LEU A 469 -33.20 -6.19 -10.25
CA LEU A 469 -33.29 -7.65 -10.30
C LEU A 469 -34.71 -8.18 -10.51
N GLY A 470 -35.74 -7.34 -10.38
CA GLY A 470 -37.14 -7.71 -10.59
C GLY A 470 -38.04 -7.60 -9.36
N LEU A 471 -37.57 -7.02 -8.24
CA LEU A 471 -38.44 -6.79 -7.09
C LEU A 471 -39.44 -5.67 -7.35
N CYS A 472 -40.70 -5.96 -7.03
CA CYS A 472 -41.80 -5.03 -7.18
C CYS A 472 -42.12 -4.29 -5.87
N ASP A 473 -42.43 -3.00 -5.99
CA ASP A 473 -42.83 -2.17 -4.85
C ASP A 473 -44.22 -2.59 -4.33
N ALA A 474 -44.36 -2.63 -3.00
CA ALA A 474 -45.57 -3.05 -2.30
C ALA A 474 -46.77 -2.11 -2.57
N ARG A 475 -46.54 -0.91 -3.12
CA ARG A 475 -47.58 0.02 -3.56
C ARG A 475 -48.49 -0.58 -4.63
N ASN A 476 -48.00 -1.51 -5.45
CA ASN A 476 -48.80 -2.21 -6.45
C ASN A 476 -49.82 -3.18 -5.83
N ILE A 477 -49.64 -3.62 -4.58
CA ILE A 477 -50.51 -4.61 -3.93
C ILE A 477 -51.93 -4.05 -3.70
N ARG A 478 -52.07 -2.75 -3.38
CA ARG A 478 -53.39 -2.11 -3.29
C ARG A 478 -54.12 -2.10 -4.63
N ARG A 479 -53.38 -1.86 -5.71
CA ARG A 479 -53.90 -1.86 -7.08
C ARG A 479 -54.24 -3.28 -7.52
N ILE A 480 -53.40 -4.27 -7.22
CA ILE A 480 -53.69 -5.69 -7.48
C ILE A 480 -54.95 -6.13 -6.74
N TYR A 481 -55.06 -5.77 -5.46
CA TYR A 481 -56.24 -6.10 -4.67
C TYR A 481 -57.51 -5.44 -5.21
N SER A 482 -57.50 -4.12 -5.44
CA SER A 482 -58.68 -3.38 -5.88
C SER A 482 -59.12 -3.70 -7.31
N SER A 483 -58.17 -4.04 -8.19
CA SER A 483 -58.43 -4.16 -9.64
C SER A 483 -58.55 -5.61 -10.11
N HIS A 484 -58.02 -6.57 -9.35
CA HIS A 484 -57.96 -7.98 -9.79
C HIS A 484 -58.51 -8.98 -8.76
N ILE A 485 -58.36 -8.73 -7.46
CA ILE A 485 -58.83 -9.67 -6.42
C ILE A 485 -60.27 -9.35 -5.99
N LEU A 486 -60.58 -8.06 -5.73
CA LEU A 486 -61.92 -7.63 -5.32
C LEU A 486 -63.03 -7.92 -6.34
N PRO A 487 -62.82 -7.69 -7.66
CA PRO A 487 -63.85 -7.94 -8.66
C PRO A 487 -64.23 -9.42 -8.73
N VAL A 488 -63.25 -10.32 -8.67
CA VAL A 488 -63.48 -11.77 -8.70
C VAL A 488 -64.20 -12.28 -7.45
N ILE A 489 -64.00 -11.63 -6.29
CA ILE A 489 -64.71 -11.97 -5.04
C ILE A 489 -66.13 -11.38 -5.02
N ASN A 490 -66.38 -10.29 -5.75
CA ASN A 490 -67.66 -9.59 -5.78
C ASN A 490 -68.58 -10.03 -6.94
N ASP A 491 -68.08 -10.73 -7.96
CA ASP A 491 -68.86 -11.26 -9.10
C ASP A 491 -69.64 -12.56 -8.77
N ASP A 492 -69.73 -12.94 -7.50
CA ASP A 492 -70.48 -14.13 -7.05
C ASP A 492 -72.00 -13.91 -6.86
N ASP A 493 -72.55 -12.76 -7.25
CA ASP A 493 -74.00 -12.52 -7.26
C ASP A 493 -74.54 -12.42 -8.70
N ASP A 494 -75.33 -13.43 -9.07
CA ASP A 494 -76.25 -13.54 -10.21
C ASP A 494 -75.67 -13.95 -11.57
N ASP A 495 -75.38 -15.25 -11.78
CA ASP A 495 -75.95 -16.02 -12.90
C ASP A 495 -75.69 -17.54 -12.78
N ASP A 496 -76.79 -18.30 -12.81
CA ASP A 496 -76.95 -19.75 -12.62
C ASP A 496 -76.42 -20.61 -13.82
N ASP A 497 -75.26 -20.30 -14.38
CA ASP A 497 -74.66 -21.12 -15.44
C ASP A 497 -73.34 -21.76 -14.96
N GLU A 498 -73.33 -23.10 -14.86
CA GLU A 498 -72.14 -23.93 -14.63
C GLU A 498 -71.05 -23.64 -15.69
N GLN A 499 -70.21 -22.63 -15.45
CA GLN A 499 -68.89 -22.54 -16.05
C GLN A 499 -67.85 -22.84 -14.97
N HIS A 500 -66.98 -23.81 -15.27
CA HIS A 500 -65.83 -24.16 -14.45
C HIS A 500 -65.01 -22.92 -14.09
N ILE A 501 -65.18 -22.41 -12.86
CA ILE A 501 -64.27 -21.43 -12.28
C ILE A 501 -63.07 -22.21 -11.75
N ASP A 502 -61.96 -22.17 -12.48
CA ASP A 502 -60.67 -22.64 -11.98
C ASP A 502 -60.22 -21.71 -10.85
N TRP A 503 -60.20 -22.21 -9.62
CA TRP A 503 -59.70 -21.48 -8.45
C TRP A 503 -58.19 -21.27 -8.59
N VAL A 504 -57.79 -20.06 -8.96
CA VAL A 504 -56.39 -19.63 -9.08
C VAL A 504 -55.88 -19.18 -7.70
N LEU A 505 -54.75 -19.73 -7.25
CA LEU A 505 -54.14 -19.31 -5.98
C LEU A 505 -53.75 -17.82 -6.06
N PRO A 506 -53.78 -17.05 -4.95
CA PRO A 506 -53.37 -15.63 -4.96
C PRO A 506 -51.95 -15.40 -5.54
N SER A 507 -51.07 -16.39 -5.38
CA SER A 507 -49.72 -16.41 -5.97
C SER A 507 -49.71 -16.50 -7.50
N GLN A 508 -50.77 -17.03 -8.11
CA GLN A 508 -50.96 -17.13 -9.56
C GLN A 508 -51.69 -15.90 -10.15
N CYS A 509 -52.42 -15.11 -9.34
CA CYS A 509 -53.03 -13.86 -9.80
C CYS A 509 -52.00 -12.78 -10.16
N VAL A 510 -50.79 -12.86 -9.62
CA VAL A 510 -49.68 -11.93 -9.93
C VAL A 510 -49.09 -12.18 -11.32
N LEU A 511 -49.43 -13.29 -11.99
CA LEU A 511 -48.94 -13.67 -13.32
C LEU A 511 -49.78 -13.10 -14.48
N ILE A 512 -50.86 -12.35 -14.20
CA ILE A 512 -51.69 -11.79 -15.27
C ILE A 512 -51.00 -10.53 -15.82
N ARG A 513 -50.49 -10.67 -17.04
CA ARG A 513 -49.80 -9.65 -17.83
C ARG A 513 -50.52 -8.30 -17.77
N ASP A 514 -49.75 -7.24 -17.56
CA ASP A 514 -50.10 -5.88 -17.98
C ASP A 514 -50.23 -5.88 -19.52
N THR A 515 -51.37 -6.33 -20.03
CA THR A 515 -51.86 -5.96 -21.34
C THR A 515 -53.21 -5.31 -21.13
N PHE A 516 -53.19 -4.02 -20.76
CA PHE A 516 -53.93 -2.92 -21.39
C PHE A 516 -53.51 -1.56 -20.80
#